data_AF-A0AA90QJM5-F1
#
_entry.id   AF-A0AA90QJM5-F1
#
_cell.length_a   1.000
_cell.length_b   1.000
_cell.length_c   1.000
_cell.angle_alpha   90.00
_cell.angle_beta   90.00
_cell.angle_gamma   90.00
#
_symmetry.space_group_name_H-M   'P 1'
#
loop_
_entity.id
_entity.type
_entity.pdbx_description
1 polymer ?
#
loop_
_entity_poly.entity_id
_entity_poly.type
_entity_poly.pdbx_seq_one_letter_code
_entity_poly.pdbx_strand_id
1 'polypeptide(L)'
;MSHVRASLKRKLSRLHKRQERVSTEKLVRHTSPFFEYDASFRIFGAGKFHDEMNAVTGLVPTKLGLAGEPRFPRSTLLHKQDVWTLSSPLGYHVPLDDHVDWLLETLTPHADFLTGVIAQAGSADLCLGCLSEVPYPMIATGKSTTELIKRFDLELMFNFTCV
;
A
#
# COMPACT_ATOMS: atom_id res chain seq x y z
N MET A 1 12.84 -4.42 47.87
CA MET A 1 11.78 -5.09 47.07
C MET A 1 10.75 -4.03 46.69
N SER A 2 10.70 -3.63 45.41
CA SER A 2 9.81 -2.54 44.96
C SER A 2 8.36 -3.03 44.90
N HIS A 3 7.52 -2.56 45.82
CA HIS A 3 6.08 -2.80 45.78
C HIS A 3 5.46 -2.04 44.61
N VAL A 4 5.30 -2.73 43.48
CA VAL A 4 4.47 -2.22 42.38
C VAL A 4 3.05 -2.03 42.91
N ARG A 5 2.59 -0.78 42.98
CA ARG A 5 1.23 -0.42 43.43
C ARG A 5 0.20 -1.28 42.69
N ALA A 6 -0.78 -1.80 43.43
CA ALA A 6 -1.81 -2.70 42.90
C ALA A 6 -2.59 -2.08 41.71
N SER A 7 -2.66 -0.74 41.64
CA SER A 7 -3.24 -0.02 40.50
C SER A 7 -2.43 -0.20 39.21
N LEU A 8 -1.09 -0.20 39.30
CA LEU A 8 -0.20 -0.38 38.17
C LEU A 8 -0.29 -1.82 37.64
N LYS A 9 -0.34 -2.82 38.53
CA LYS A 9 -0.55 -4.23 38.14
C LYS A 9 -1.89 -4.44 37.43
N ARG A 10 -2.97 -3.82 37.93
CA ARG A 10 -4.29 -3.86 37.27
C ARG A 10 -4.28 -3.17 35.91
N LYS A 11 -3.59 -2.05 35.78
CA LYS A 11 -3.47 -1.32 34.50
C LYS A 11 -2.69 -2.14 33.46
N LEU A 12 -1.56 -2.73 33.85
CA LEU A 12 -0.77 -3.61 32.99
C LEU A 12 -1.52 -4.88 32.59
N SER A 13 -2.24 -5.51 33.53
CA SER A 13 -3.08 -6.68 33.23
C SER A 13 -4.21 -6.36 32.24
N ARG A 14 -4.84 -5.18 32.34
CA ARG A 14 -5.84 -4.74 31.36
C ARG A 14 -5.23 -4.48 29.97
N LEU A 15 -4.03 -3.90 29.92
CA LEU A 15 -3.31 -3.69 28.67
C LEU A 15 -2.93 -5.01 28.01
N HIS A 16 -2.34 -5.96 28.76
CA HIS A 16 -2.04 -7.30 28.26
C HIS A 16 -3.30 -8.02 27.78
N LYS A 17 -4.40 -7.99 28.54
CA LYS A 17 -5.64 -8.66 28.13
C LYS A 17 -6.27 -8.02 26.89
N ARG A 18 -6.10 -6.71 26.70
CA ARG A 18 -6.52 -6.01 25.47
C ARG A 18 -5.64 -6.38 24.28
N GLN A 19 -4.33 -6.47 24.50
CA GLN A 19 -3.35 -6.86 23.50
C GLN A 19 -3.50 -8.33 23.09
N GLU A 20 -3.78 -9.22 24.05
CA GLU A 20 -4.13 -10.61 23.81
C GLU A 20 -5.44 -10.72 23.04
N ARG A 21 -6.50 -9.97 23.40
CA ARG A 21 -7.77 -9.96 22.61
C ARG A 21 -7.55 -9.51 21.17
N VAL A 22 -6.81 -8.42 20.97
CA VAL A 22 -6.43 -7.93 19.63
C VAL A 22 -5.59 -8.96 18.86
N SER A 23 -4.81 -9.79 19.56
CA SER A 23 -3.97 -10.84 18.98
C SER A 23 -4.68 -12.20 18.80
N THR A 24 -5.80 -12.46 19.51
CA THR A 24 -6.51 -13.77 19.51
C THR A 24 -7.83 -13.76 18.76
N GLU A 25 -8.45 -12.60 18.57
CA GLU A 25 -9.35 -12.44 17.43
C GLU A 25 -8.46 -12.53 16.20
N LYS A 26 -8.40 -13.73 15.59
CA LYS A 26 -7.96 -13.91 14.21
C LYS A 26 -8.47 -12.69 13.46
N LEU A 27 -7.58 -11.96 12.80
CA LEU A 27 -7.93 -10.90 11.87
C LEU A 27 -8.78 -11.57 10.78
N VAL A 28 -10.06 -11.79 11.05
CA VAL A 28 -10.98 -12.37 10.09
C VAL A 28 -11.00 -11.32 9.00
N ARG A 29 -10.72 -11.74 7.76
CA ARG A 29 -10.76 -10.92 6.54
C ARG A 29 -12.17 -10.35 6.39
N HIS A 30 -12.48 -9.33 7.17
CA HIS A 30 -13.76 -8.66 7.20
C HIS A 30 -13.54 -7.27 6.63
N THR A 31 -14.42 -6.92 5.70
CA THR A 31 -14.64 -5.56 5.26
C THR A 31 -15.01 -4.71 6.49
N SER A 32 -14.25 -3.66 6.77
CA SER A 32 -14.60 -2.71 7.84
C SER A 32 -15.39 -1.56 7.24
N PRO A 33 -16.55 -1.19 7.79
CA PRO A 33 -17.26 0.01 7.34
C PRO A 33 -16.52 1.30 7.71
N PHE A 34 -15.52 1.22 8.61
CA PHE A 34 -14.75 2.37 9.08
C PHE A 34 -13.43 2.58 8.33
N PHE A 35 -13.08 1.65 7.44
CA PHE A 35 -11.85 1.69 6.66
C PHE A 35 -12.14 1.57 5.17
N GLU A 36 -11.44 2.39 4.41
CA GLU A 36 -11.34 2.29 2.96
C GLU A 36 -9.86 2.12 2.61
N TYR A 37 -9.56 1.08 1.85
CA TYR A 37 -8.21 0.66 1.50
C TYR A 37 -7.97 0.80 0.01
N ASP A 38 -6.76 1.20 -0.35
CA ASP A 38 -6.24 1.06 -1.69
C ASP A 38 -4.80 0.55 -1.65
N ALA A 39 -4.35 -0.04 -2.76
CA ALA A 39 -2.96 -0.37 -2.96
C ALA A 39 -2.58 -0.07 -4.39
N SER A 40 -1.39 0.49 -4.59
CA SER A 40 -0.87 0.82 -5.92
C SER A 40 0.60 0.50 -6.04
N PHE A 41 0.98 -0.09 -7.17
CA PHE A 41 2.35 -0.17 -7.62
C PHE A 41 2.65 1.03 -8.52
N ARG A 42 3.73 1.77 -8.22
CA ARG A 42 4.08 3.00 -8.92
C ARG A 42 5.53 2.97 -9.37
N ILE A 43 5.75 3.33 -10.62
CA ILE A 43 7.08 3.57 -11.17
C ILE A 43 7.18 5.04 -11.56
N PHE A 44 8.23 5.70 -11.12
CA PHE A 44 8.49 7.10 -11.40
C PHE A 44 9.70 7.29 -12.31
N GLY A 45 9.65 8.29 -13.19
CA GLY A 45 10.70 8.54 -14.17
C GLY A 45 10.73 7.49 -15.30
N ALA A 46 9.61 6.80 -15.54
CA ALA A 46 9.49 5.75 -16.55
C ALA A 46 8.75 6.19 -17.83
N GLY A 47 8.67 7.50 -18.12
CA GLY A 47 7.89 8.04 -19.24
C GLY A 47 8.19 7.39 -20.59
N LYS A 48 9.47 7.13 -20.88
CA LYS A 48 9.92 6.45 -22.11
C LYS A 48 9.42 5.01 -22.26
N PHE A 49 8.98 4.38 -21.16
CA PHE A 49 8.49 3.01 -21.11
C PHE A 49 6.97 2.91 -21.00
N HIS A 50 6.22 4.01 -20.93
CA HIS A 50 4.77 3.97 -20.71
C HIS A 50 4.05 3.11 -21.76
N ASP A 51 4.35 3.32 -23.04
CA ASP A 51 3.74 2.56 -24.13
C ASP A 51 4.27 1.12 -24.20
N GLU A 52 5.57 0.94 -23.95
CA GLU A 52 6.22 -0.37 -23.97
C GLU A 52 5.71 -1.28 -22.84
N MET A 53 5.49 -0.74 -21.64
CA MET A 53 4.91 -1.48 -20.53
C MET A 53 3.54 -2.06 -20.91
N ASN A 54 2.67 -1.24 -21.50
CA ASN A 54 1.35 -1.71 -21.92
C ASN A 54 1.46 -2.76 -23.04
N ALA A 55 2.36 -2.57 -24.01
CA ALA A 55 2.54 -3.49 -25.13
C ALA A 55 3.11 -4.86 -24.71
N VAL A 56 4.07 -4.88 -23.78
CA VAL A 56 4.74 -6.12 -23.34
C VAL A 56 3.94 -6.85 -22.28
N THR A 57 3.37 -6.12 -21.32
CA THR A 57 2.70 -6.73 -20.16
C THR A 57 1.19 -6.89 -20.37
N GLY A 58 0.59 -6.11 -21.28
CA GLY A 58 -0.87 -6.00 -21.39
C GLY A 58 -1.52 -5.26 -20.22
N LEU A 59 -0.74 -4.79 -19.24
CA LEU A 59 -1.24 -4.04 -18.10
C LEU A 59 -1.60 -2.62 -18.53
N VAL A 60 -2.81 -2.18 -18.19
CA VAL A 60 -3.25 -0.81 -18.42
C VAL A 60 -3.09 -0.03 -17.11
N PRO A 61 -2.32 1.08 -17.07
CA PRO A 61 -2.17 1.87 -15.87
C PRO A 61 -3.52 2.48 -15.47
N THR A 62 -3.80 2.47 -14.17
CA THR A 62 -4.92 3.22 -13.61
C THR A 62 -4.69 4.72 -13.74
N LYS A 63 -3.43 5.14 -13.68
CA LYS A 63 -3.05 6.53 -13.87
C LYS A 63 -1.69 6.67 -14.53
N LEU A 64 -1.64 7.59 -15.49
CA LEU A 64 -0.41 8.15 -16.05
C LEU A 64 -0.34 9.62 -15.63
N GLY A 65 0.85 10.10 -15.30
CA GLY A 65 1.10 11.53 -15.15
C GLY A 65 2.46 11.86 -15.75
N LEU A 66 2.52 12.93 -16.52
CA LEU A 66 3.78 13.40 -17.10
C LEU A 66 4.37 14.53 -16.24
N ALA A 67 5.69 14.64 -16.22
CA ALA A 67 6.38 15.72 -15.54
C ALA A 67 5.87 17.09 -16.02
N GLY A 68 5.58 17.98 -15.08
CA GLY A 68 5.00 19.29 -15.36
C GLY A 68 3.47 19.31 -15.49
N GLU A 69 2.79 18.16 -15.55
CA GLU A 69 1.33 18.12 -15.54
C GLU A 69 0.74 18.25 -14.12
N PRO A 70 -0.48 18.80 -13.97
CA PRO A 70 -1.18 18.84 -12.69
C PRO A 70 -1.42 17.45 -12.11
N ARG A 71 -1.17 17.28 -10.80
CA ARG A 71 -1.35 15.98 -10.11
C ARG A 71 -2.80 15.49 -10.04
N PHE A 72 -3.75 16.40 -10.07
CA PHE A 72 -5.18 16.15 -10.09
C PHE A 72 -5.86 17.29 -10.85
N PRO A 73 -7.10 17.11 -11.35
CA PRO A 73 -7.81 18.18 -12.04
C PRO A 73 -7.81 19.47 -11.21
N ARG A 74 -7.29 20.56 -11.79
CA ARG A 74 -7.15 21.89 -11.16
C ARG A 74 -6.11 21.98 -10.02
N SER A 75 -5.21 21.02 -9.88
CA SER A 75 -4.08 21.13 -8.94
C SER A 75 -3.09 22.21 -9.37
N THR A 76 -2.60 23.00 -8.41
CA THR A 76 -1.39 23.83 -8.60
C THR A 76 -0.11 23.04 -8.38
N LEU A 77 -0.20 21.82 -7.84
CA LEU A 77 0.92 20.93 -7.65
C LEU A 77 1.15 20.11 -8.92
N LEU A 78 2.35 20.23 -9.48
CA LEU A 78 2.75 19.51 -10.67
C LEU A 78 3.47 18.20 -10.34
N HIS A 79 3.41 17.25 -11.27
CA HIS A 79 4.27 16.08 -11.27
C HIS A 79 5.73 16.53 -11.42
N LYS A 80 6.60 16.07 -10.51
CA LYS A 80 8.04 16.36 -10.58
C LYS A 80 8.75 15.49 -11.62
N GLN A 81 8.17 14.32 -11.90
CA GLN A 81 8.66 13.30 -12.81
C GLN A 81 7.46 12.54 -13.35
N ASP A 82 7.65 11.86 -14.48
CA ASP A 82 6.65 10.97 -15.05
C ASP A 82 6.29 9.88 -14.05
N VAL A 83 5.04 9.44 -14.05
CA VAL A 83 4.57 8.37 -13.18
C VAL A 83 3.64 7.43 -13.95
N TRP A 84 3.92 6.15 -13.78
CA TRP A 84 3.05 5.06 -14.19
C TRP A 84 2.51 4.38 -12.92
N THR A 85 1.19 4.30 -12.78
CA THR A 85 0.53 3.78 -11.58
C THR A 85 -0.45 2.68 -11.97
N LEU A 86 -0.30 1.50 -11.36
CA LEU A 86 -1.29 0.44 -11.37
C LEU A 86 -1.88 0.29 -9.97
N SER A 87 -3.15 0.64 -9.83
CA SER A 87 -3.91 0.47 -8.60
C SER A 87 -4.75 -0.79 -8.65
N SER A 88 -4.92 -1.44 -7.51
CA SER A 88 -5.86 -2.55 -7.39
C SER A 88 -7.29 -2.09 -7.74
N PRO A 89 -8.02 -2.83 -8.60
CA PRO A 89 -9.38 -2.47 -9.01
C PRO A 89 -10.44 -2.93 -8.00
N LEU A 90 -10.03 -3.56 -6.89
CA LEU A 90 -10.96 -4.03 -5.86
C LEU A 90 -11.63 -2.83 -5.16
N GLY A 91 -12.86 -3.04 -4.69
CA GLY A 91 -13.60 -1.99 -3.97
C GLY A 91 -12.94 -1.65 -2.64
N TYR A 92 -13.01 -0.39 -2.22
CA TYR A 92 -12.24 0.13 -1.07
C TYR A 92 -12.51 -0.56 0.27
N HIS A 93 -13.65 -1.21 0.47
CA HIS A 93 -13.93 -1.95 1.71
C HIS A 93 -13.30 -3.34 1.74
N VAL A 94 -12.68 -3.78 0.65
CA VAL A 94 -11.96 -5.06 0.59
C VAL A 94 -10.68 -4.95 1.45
N PRO A 95 -10.32 -5.99 2.22
CA PRO A 95 -9.10 -5.96 3.03
C PRO A 95 -7.86 -5.58 2.23
N LEU A 96 -7.00 -4.72 2.79
CA LEU A 96 -5.77 -4.26 2.15
C LEU A 96 -4.90 -5.41 1.62
N ASP A 97 -4.81 -6.51 2.36
CA ASP A 97 -4.06 -7.71 1.94
C ASP A 97 -4.57 -8.27 0.60
N ASP A 98 -5.88 -8.27 0.36
CA ASP A 98 -6.43 -8.77 -0.90
C ASP A 98 -6.09 -7.82 -2.08
N HIS A 99 -5.96 -6.50 -1.83
CA HIS A 99 -5.45 -5.57 -2.84
C HIS A 99 -3.98 -5.83 -3.18
N VAL A 100 -3.17 -6.18 -2.17
CA VAL A 100 -1.75 -6.51 -2.36
C VAL A 100 -1.58 -7.88 -3.02
N ASP A 101 -2.40 -8.87 -2.65
CA ASP A 101 -2.44 -10.19 -3.28
C ASP A 101 -2.73 -10.04 -4.78
N TRP A 102 -3.73 -9.22 -5.14
CA TRP A 102 -4.03 -8.91 -6.54
C TRP A 102 -2.83 -8.28 -7.27
N LEU A 103 -2.14 -7.32 -6.66
CA LEU A 103 -0.94 -6.71 -7.25
C LEU A 103 0.17 -7.74 -7.46
N LEU A 104 0.41 -8.61 -6.47
CA LEU A 104 1.40 -9.68 -6.58
C LEU A 104 1.07 -10.61 -7.75
N GLU A 105 -0.16 -11.11 -7.83
CA GLU A 105 -0.62 -12.00 -8.89
C GLU A 105 -0.54 -11.34 -10.27
N THR A 106 -0.89 -10.05 -10.35
CA THR A 106 -0.91 -9.28 -11.61
C THR A 106 0.51 -8.95 -12.11
N LEU A 107 1.42 -8.60 -11.21
CA LEU A 107 2.77 -8.15 -11.58
C LEU A 107 3.77 -9.30 -11.75
N THR A 108 3.58 -10.41 -11.03
CA THR A 108 4.54 -11.54 -11.02
C THR A 108 4.82 -12.13 -12.40
N PRO A 109 3.83 -12.33 -13.30
CA PRO A 109 4.08 -12.83 -14.65
C PRO A 109 5.00 -11.92 -15.49
N HIS A 110 5.15 -10.66 -15.10
CA HIS A 110 5.92 -9.64 -15.81
C HIS A 110 7.15 -9.17 -15.03
N ALA A 111 7.57 -9.93 -14.00
CA ALA A 111 8.57 -9.50 -13.04
C ALA A 111 9.90 -9.10 -13.69
N ASP A 112 10.43 -9.94 -14.59
CA ASP A 112 11.73 -9.69 -15.23
C ASP A 112 11.74 -8.38 -16.04
N PHE A 113 10.68 -8.16 -16.82
CA PHE A 113 10.55 -6.95 -17.63
C PHE A 113 10.37 -5.71 -16.74
N LEU A 114 9.47 -5.75 -15.77
CA LEU A 114 9.21 -4.63 -14.87
C LEU A 114 10.44 -4.28 -14.02
N THR A 115 11.21 -5.26 -13.54
CA THR A 115 12.48 -5.01 -12.85
C THR A 115 13.50 -4.34 -13.78
N GLY A 116 13.56 -4.72 -15.06
CA GLY A 116 14.38 -4.05 -16.07
C GLY A 116 13.96 -2.60 -16.34
N VAL A 117 12.65 -2.30 -16.27
CA VAL A 117 12.11 -0.94 -16.34
C VAL A 117 12.50 -0.15 -15.08
N ILE A 118 12.28 -0.71 -13.88
CA ILE A 118 12.58 -0.06 -12.60
C ILE A 118 14.08 0.32 -12.52
N ALA A 119 14.98 -0.56 -12.95
CA ALA A 119 16.42 -0.32 -12.95
C ALA A 119 16.85 0.89 -13.83
N GLN A 120 16.01 1.31 -14.77
CA GLN A 120 16.22 2.45 -15.65
C GLN A 120 15.31 3.64 -15.33
N ALA A 121 14.40 3.47 -14.38
CA ALA A 121 13.50 4.49 -13.89
C ALA A 121 14.16 5.29 -12.75
N GLY A 122 13.48 6.32 -12.26
CA GLY A 122 13.95 7.11 -11.13
C GLY A 122 13.76 6.39 -9.79
N SER A 123 12.57 5.83 -9.56
CA SER A 123 12.25 5.02 -8.38
C SER A 123 10.97 4.21 -8.60
N ALA A 124 10.71 3.24 -7.74
CA ALA A 124 9.44 2.54 -7.69
C ALA A 124 9.02 2.26 -6.24
N ASP A 125 7.71 2.26 -5.99
CA ASP A 125 7.16 1.98 -4.67
C ASP A 125 5.88 1.14 -4.71
N LEU A 126 5.62 0.51 -3.56
CA LEU A 126 4.32 -0.03 -3.20
C LEU A 126 3.65 0.98 -2.26
N CYS A 127 2.60 1.63 -2.73
CA CYS A 127 1.80 2.57 -1.97
C CYS A 127 0.58 1.88 -1.36
N LEU A 128 0.44 1.95 -0.04
CA LEU A 128 -0.69 1.40 0.70
C LEU A 128 -1.52 2.53 1.28
N GLY A 129 -2.77 2.63 0.84
CA GLY A 129 -3.74 3.63 1.25
C GLY A 129 -4.67 3.12 2.34
N CYS A 130 -5.00 4.00 3.29
CA CYS A 130 -6.07 3.78 4.24
C CYS A 130 -6.72 5.12 4.63
N LEU A 131 -8.01 5.25 4.32
CA LEU A 131 -8.89 6.25 4.88
C LEU A 131 -9.63 5.62 6.07
N SER A 132 -9.64 6.32 7.20
CA SER A 132 -10.13 5.78 8.48
C SER A 132 -10.99 6.79 9.22
N GLU A 133 -12.16 6.34 9.69
CA GLU A 133 -12.99 7.08 10.65
C GLU A 133 -12.53 6.86 12.12
N VAL A 134 -11.50 6.05 12.31
CA VAL A 134 -10.90 5.76 13.62
C VAL A 134 -9.61 6.59 13.77
N PRO A 135 -9.37 7.25 14.92
CA PRO A 135 -8.22 8.17 15.09
C PRO A 135 -6.85 7.47 15.12
N TYR A 136 -6.80 6.16 15.34
CA TYR A 136 -5.56 5.38 15.45
C TYR A 136 -5.74 4.03 14.74
N PRO A 137 -5.83 4.01 13.41
CA PRO A 137 -5.94 2.76 12.69
C PRO A 137 -4.62 2.01 12.77
N MET A 138 -4.72 0.71 12.94
CA MET A 138 -3.61 -0.20 12.75
C MET A 138 -3.81 -0.87 11.40
N ILE A 139 -2.89 -0.60 10.49
CA ILE A 139 -2.84 -1.24 9.18
C ILE A 139 -1.89 -2.43 9.32
N ALA A 140 -2.41 -3.62 9.07
CA ALA A 140 -1.62 -4.84 9.01
C ALA A 140 -1.46 -5.23 7.54
N THR A 141 -0.28 -5.75 7.19
CA THR A 141 0.02 -6.25 5.87
C THR A 141 0.59 -7.66 5.93
N GLY A 142 0.27 -8.46 4.93
CA GLY A 142 0.60 -9.86 4.84
C GLY A 142 1.92 -10.16 4.15
N LYS A 143 2.13 -11.45 3.87
CA LYS A 143 3.34 -11.98 3.22
C LYS A 143 3.55 -11.38 1.82
N SER A 144 2.47 -11.16 1.09
CA SER A 144 2.48 -10.65 -0.28
C SER A 144 3.11 -9.26 -0.40
N THR A 145 2.93 -8.40 0.61
CA THR A 145 3.60 -7.09 0.67
C THR A 145 5.11 -7.26 0.72
N THR A 146 5.59 -8.16 1.58
CA THR A 146 7.01 -8.46 1.71
C THR A 146 7.56 -9.09 0.43
N GLU A 147 6.77 -9.93 -0.23
CA GLU A 147 7.15 -10.57 -1.49
C GLU A 147 7.29 -9.56 -2.64
N LEU A 148 6.30 -8.66 -2.81
CA LEU A 148 6.37 -7.57 -3.79
C LEU A 148 7.60 -6.70 -3.57
N ILE A 149 7.81 -6.22 -2.34
CA ILE A 149 8.95 -5.38 -1.99
C ILE A 149 10.27 -6.06 -2.37
N LYS A 150 10.43 -7.35 -2.02
CA LYS A 150 11.67 -8.09 -2.32
C LYS A 150 11.83 -8.38 -3.81
N ARG A 151 10.75 -8.72 -4.50
CA ARG A 151 10.78 -9.13 -5.91
C ARG A 151 11.16 -7.96 -6.82
N PHE A 152 10.69 -6.77 -6.50
CA PHE A 152 10.85 -5.58 -7.33
C PHE A 152 11.76 -4.50 -6.72
N ASP A 153 12.37 -4.78 -5.56
CA ASP A 153 13.22 -3.84 -4.79
C ASP A 153 12.53 -2.49 -4.52
N LEU A 154 11.31 -2.56 -3.97
CA LEU A 154 10.43 -1.39 -3.82
C LEU A 154 10.60 -0.68 -2.49
N GLU A 155 10.44 0.64 -2.53
CA GLU A 155 10.12 1.39 -1.33
C GLU A 155 8.68 1.10 -0.88
N LEU A 156 8.43 1.16 0.43
CA LEU A 156 7.09 1.05 1.00
C LEU A 156 6.59 2.43 1.41
N MET A 157 5.50 2.87 0.79
CA MET A 157 4.87 4.17 1.06
C MET A 157 3.49 3.95 1.68
N PHE A 158 3.16 4.73 2.71
CA PHE A 158 1.83 4.74 3.31
C PHE A 158 1.14 6.08 3.03
N ASN A 159 -0.07 6.01 2.48
CA ASN A 159 -0.96 7.16 2.38
C ASN A 159 -2.11 6.97 3.38
N PHE A 160 -2.06 7.71 4.48
CA PHE A 160 -2.99 7.53 5.57
C PHE A 160 -3.77 8.82 5.86
N THR A 161 -5.10 8.71 5.93
CA THR A 161 -5.99 9.82 6.26
C THR A 161 -6.97 9.41 7.35
N CYS A 162 -6.94 10.10 8.51
CA CYS A 162 -8.04 10.08 9.48
C CYS A 162 -9.04 11.18 9.11
N VAL A 163 -10.33 10.86 9.17
CA VAL A 163 -11.43 11.85 9.12
C VAL A 163 -12.12 12.00 10.47
#